data_AF-A0A094AKY4-F1
#
_entry.id   AF-A0A094AKY4-F1
#
_cell.length_a   1.000
_cell.length_b   1.000
_cell.length_c   1.000
_cell.angle_alpha   90.00
_cell.angle_beta   90.00
_cell.angle_gamma   90.00
#
_symmetry.space_group_name_H-M   'P 1'
#
loop_
_entity.id
_entity.type
_entity.pdbx_description
1 polymer ?
#
loop_
_entity_poly.entity_id
_entity_poly.type
_entity_poly.pdbx_seq_one_letter_code
_entity_poly.pdbx_strand_id
1 'polypeptide(L)' 'MDPTKVNVPDVKDMSIDNITQNTILINSQCESERVKYLFERLVTHLHDFARETRLSTQEWKTALDFLVAVGQISSDVRH' A
#
# COMPACT_ATOMS: atom_id res chain seq x y z
N MET A 1 -11.21 9.39 -17.27
CA MET A 1 -11.63 9.75 -15.89
C MET A 1 -11.51 11.24 -15.75
N ASP A 2 -12.59 11.93 -15.39
CA ASP A 2 -12.57 13.37 -15.13
C ASP A 2 -11.90 13.63 -13.77
N PRO A 3 -10.73 14.29 -13.71
CA PRO A 3 -9.99 14.51 -12.46
C PRO A 3 -10.74 15.39 -11.46
N THR A 4 -11.78 16.12 -11.88
CA THR A 4 -12.61 16.95 -10.99
C THR A 4 -13.65 16.16 -10.17
N LYS A 5 -13.81 14.85 -10.44
CA LYS A 5 -14.77 13.97 -9.74
C LYS A 5 -14.12 13.04 -8.71
N VAL A 6 -12.82 13.13 -8.48
CA VAL A 6 -12.13 12.27 -7.52
C VAL A 6 -12.27 12.89 -6.13
N ASN A 7 -13.08 12.27 -5.27
CA ASN A 7 -13.20 12.66 -3.86
C ASN A 7 -12.00 12.09 -3.07
N VAL A 8 -10.97 12.90 -2.88
CA VAL A 8 -9.78 12.51 -2.10
C VAL A 8 -9.96 12.95 -0.63
N PRO A 9 -9.83 12.03 0.34
CA PRO A 9 -9.82 12.34 1.76
C PRO A 9 -8.77 13.42 2.08
N ASP A 10 -9.11 14.35 2.97
CA ASP A 10 -8.16 15.38 3.42
C ASP A 10 -7.14 14.77 4.40
N VAL A 11 -6.00 14.32 3.86
CA VAL A 11 -4.89 13.66 4.57
C VAL A 11 -3.63 14.54 4.63
N LYS A 12 -3.78 15.87 4.59
CA LYS A 12 -2.64 16.80 4.46
C LYS A 12 -1.64 16.75 5.63
N ASP A 13 -2.04 16.28 6.80
CA ASP A 13 -1.16 16.10 7.95
C ASP A 13 -0.70 14.64 8.07
N MET A 14 0.57 14.39 7.75
CA MET A 14 1.17 13.05 7.72
C MET A 14 2.30 12.94 8.74
N SER A 15 2.15 12.02 9.68
CA SER A 15 3.12 11.69 10.72
C SER A 15 3.30 10.18 10.84
N ILE A 16 4.31 9.73 11.59
CA ILE A 16 4.55 8.30 11.85
C ILE A 16 3.35 7.66 12.57
N ASP A 17 2.63 8.43 13.36
CA ASP A 17 1.50 7.95 14.17
C ASP A 17 0.24 7.76 13.32
N ASN A 18 0.02 8.61 12.31
CA ASN A 18 -1.23 8.63 11.53
C ASN A 18 -1.10 8.05 10.11
N ILE A 19 0.12 7.83 9.60
CA ILE A 19 0.36 7.39 8.21
C ILE A 19 -0.39 6.12 7.84
N THR A 20 -0.57 5.18 8.79
CA THR A 20 -1.28 3.93 8.52
C THR A 20 -2.77 4.17 8.28
N GLN A 21 -3.41 4.96 9.14
CA GLN A 21 -4.82 5.30 8.99
C GLN A 21 -5.05 6.12 7.72
N ASN A 22 -4.17 7.08 7.43
CA ASN A 22 -4.24 7.88 6.20
C ASN A 22 -4.10 7.01 4.95
N THR A 23 -3.15 6.07 4.92
CA THR A 23 -2.99 5.13 3.79
C THR A 23 -4.22 4.23 3.63
N ILE A 24 -4.83 3.75 4.72
CA ILE A 24 -6.07 2.97 4.66
C ILE A 24 -7.19 3.83 4.03
N LEU A 25 -7.42 5.05 4.53
CA LEU A 25 -8.47 5.95 4.02
C LEU A 25 -8.36 6.22 2.52
N ILE A 26 -7.14 6.35 2.00
CA ILE A 26 -6.89 6.57 0.58
C ILE A 26 -7.10 5.30 -0.24
N ASN A 27 -6.64 4.14 0.24
CA ASN A 27 -6.61 2.90 -0.54
C ASN A 27 -7.88 2.04 -0.40
N SER A 28 -8.75 2.33 0.57
CA SER A 28 -10.01 1.60 0.80
C SER A 28 -11.23 2.25 0.13
N GLN A 29 -11.06 3.07 -0.91
CA GLN A 29 -12.16 3.76 -1.60
C GLN A 29 -13.00 2.86 -2.54
N CYS A 30 -12.74 1.56 -2.58
CA CYS A 30 -13.47 0.64 -3.44
C CYS A 30 -14.92 0.41 -2.95
N GLU A 31 -15.86 0.15 -3.87
CA GLU A 31 -17.27 -0.07 -3.50
C GLU A 31 -17.48 -1.37 -2.69
N SER A 32 -16.67 -2.40 -2.95
CA SER A 32 -16.79 -3.71 -2.30
C SER A 32 -16.29 -3.71 -0.87
N GLU A 33 -17.20 -3.89 0.09
CA GLU A 33 -16.88 -4.03 1.53
C GLU A 33 -15.85 -5.12 1.81
N ARG A 34 -15.91 -6.25 1.07
CA ARG A 34 -14.93 -7.32 1.24
C ARG A 34 -13.53 -6.87 0.83
N VAL A 35 -13.43 -6.15 -0.29
CA VAL A 35 -12.15 -5.67 -0.82
C VAL A 35 -11.59 -4.56 0.09
N LYS A 36 -12.44 -3.67 0.62
CA LYS A 36 -12.06 -2.67 1.63
C LYS A 36 -11.40 -3.33 2.85
N TYR A 37 -12.06 -4.34 3.43
CA TYR A 37 -11.53 -5.08 4.58
C TYR A 37 -10.16 -5.71 4.28
N LEU A 38 -10.00 -6.34 3.11
CA LEU A 38 -8.73 -6.97 2.73
C LEU A 38 -7.59 -5.94 2.62
N PHE A 39 -7.82 -4.79 1.98
CA PHE A 39 -6.81 -3.73 1.87
C PHE A 39 -6.49 -3.08 3.20
N GLU A 40 -7.49 -2.86 4.06
CA GLU A 40 -7.27 -2.37 5.42
C GLU A 40 -6.31 -3.28 6.18
N ARG A 41 -6.60 -4.59 6.21
CA ARG A 41 -5.75 -5.56 6.90
C ARG A 41 -4.35 -5.66 6.28
N LEU A 42 -4.26 -5.64 4.95
CA LEU A 42 -2.97 -5.69 4.25
C LEU A 42 -2.08 -4.51 4.62
N VAL A 43 -2.61 -3.28 4.56
CA VAL A 43 -1.86 -2.06 4.88
C VAL A 43 -1.42 -2.06 6.33
N THR A 44 -2.31 -2.45 7.27
CA THR A 44 -1.95 -2.58 8.69
C THR A 44 -0.75 -3.51 8.86
N HIS A 45 -0.83 -4.74 8.35
CA HIS A 45 0.23 -5.72 8.52
C HIS A 45 1.54 -5.34 7.83
N LEU A 46 1.48 -4.69 6.66
CA LEU A 46 2.66 -4.21 5.95
C LEU A 46 3.39 -3.11 6.74
N HIS A 47 2.65 -2.15 7.30
CA HIS A 47 3.25 -1.09 8.11
C HIS A 47 3.77 -1.60 9.45
N ASP A 48 3.07 -2.56 10.07
CA ASP A 48 3.56 -3.19 11.30
C ASP A 48 4.85 -3.95 11.06
N PHE A 49 4.96 -4.71 9.95
CA PHE A 49 6.20 -5.37 9.55
C PHE A 49 7.35 -4.36 9.36
N ALA A 50 7.09 -3.23 8.71
CA ALA A 50 8.10 -2.19 8.52
C ALA A 50 8.59 -1.59 9.86
N ARG A 51 7.68 -1.37 10.83
CA ARG A 51 8.02 -0.88 12.17
C ARG A 51 8.79 -1.93 12.98
N GLU A 52 8.30 -3.17 12.99
CA GLU A 52 8.87 -4.30 13.72
C GLU A 52 10.33 -4.53 13.31
N THR A 53 10.59 -4.54 12.01
CA THR A 53 11.92 -4.78 11.45
C THR A 53 12.82 -3.55 11.44
N ARG A 54 12.27 -2.36 11.74
CA ARG A 54 12.96 -1.07 11.55
C ARG A 54 13.53 -0.95 10.14
N LEU A 55 12.70 -1.29 9.15
CA LEU A 55 13.09 -1.41 7.76
C LEU A 55 13.84 -0.16 7.27
N SER A 56 15.08 -0.35 6.83
CA SER A 56 15.88 0.74 6.29
C SER A 56 15.49 1.06 4.84
N THR A 57 15.83 2.27 4.38
CA THR A 57 15.64 2.68 2.98
C THR A 57 16.35 1.75 1.99
N GLN A 58 17.51 1.20 2.38
CA GLN A 58 18.28 0.30 1.53
C GLN A 58 17.59 -1.06 1.38
N GLU A 59 17.10 -1.64 2.48
CA GLU A 59 16.35 -2.89 2.46
C GLU A 59 15.01 -2.71 1.73
N TRP A 60 14.34 -1.57 1.91
CA TRP A 60 13.14 -1.22 1.14
C TRP A 60 13.41 -1.21 -0.36
N LYS A 61 14.53 -0.61 -0.80
CA LYS A 61 14.93 -0.65 -2.21
C LYS A 61 15.15 -2.09 -2.70
N THR A 62 15.82 -2.92 -1.91
CA THR A 62 16.04 -4.33 -2.25
C THR A 62 14.71 -5.10 -2.38
N ALA A 63 13.75 -4.87 -1.48
CA ALA A 63 12.42 -5.48 -1.55
C ALA A 63 11.65 -5.03 -2.81
N LEU A 64 11.75 -3.75 -3.18
CA LEU A 64 11.16 -3.23 -4.42
C LEU A 64 11.80 -3.86 -5.66
N ASP A 65 13.13 -3.91 -5.73
CA ASP A 65 13.84 -4.51 -6.85
C ASP A 65 13.46 -6.00 -7.01
N PHE A 66 13.27 -6.71 -5.89
CA PHE A 66 12.75 -8.08 -5.89
C PHE A 66 11.33 -8.17 -6.47
N LEU A 67 10.39 -7.32 -6.06
CA LEU A 67 9.02 -7.31 -6.59
C LEU A 67 8.98 -6.96 -8.09
N VAL A 68 9.84 -6.05 -8.54
CA VAL A 68 10.02 -5.74 -9.96
C VAL A 68 10.51 -6.98 -10.71
N ALA A 69 11.52 -7.66 -10.20
CA ALA A 69 12.03 -8.89 -10.81
C ALA A 69 10.96 -10.00 -10.85
N VAL A 70 10.15 -10.16 -9.80
CA VAL A 70 9.02 -11.09 -9.79
C VAL A 70 8.08 -10.79 -10.96
N GLY A 71 7.65 -9.53 -11.12
CA GLY A 71 6.77 -9.14 -12.22
C GLY A 71 7.40 -9.30 -13.61
N GLN A 72 8.71 -9.07 -13.75
CA GLN A 72 9.43 -9.24 -15.02
C GLN A 72 9.54 -10.70 -15.47
N ILE A 73 9.55 -11.66 -14.54
CA ILE A 73 9.63 -13.10 -14.87
C ILE A 73 8.22 -13.72 -15.01
N SER A 74 7.15 -12.98 -14.67
CA SER A 74 5.79 -13.46 -14.91
C SER A 74 5.50 -13.54 -16.43
N SER A 75 4.87 -14.64 -16.83
CA SER A 75 4.49 -14.97 -18.21
C SER A 75 3.22 -15.83 -18.19
N ASP A 76 2.67 -16.17 -19.35
CA ASP A 76 1.46 -16.99 -19.44
C ASP A 76 1.62 -18.41 -18.85
N VAL A 77 2.86 -18.88 -18.74
CA VAL A 77 3.19 -20.22 -18.22
C VAL A 77 3.89 -20.19 -16.85
N ARG A 78 4.11 -18.99 -16.29
CA ARG A 78 4.80 -18.80 -15.01
C ARG A 78 4.26 -17.55 -14.34
N HIS A 79 3.54 -17.70 -13.25
CA HIS A 79 2.93 -16.59 -12.51
C HIS A 79 3.80 -16.18 -11.32
#